data_AF-A0A7S7QCR8-F1
#
_entry.id   AF-A0A7S7QCR8-F1
#
_cell.length_a   1.000
_cell.length_b   1.000
_cell.length_c   1.000
_cell.angle_alpha   90.00
_cell.angle_beta   90.00
_cell.angle_gamma   90.00
#
_symmetry.space_group_name_H-M   'P 1'
#
loop_
_entity.id
_entity.type
_entity.pdbx_description
1 polymer ?
#
loop_
_entity_poly.entity_id
_entity_poly.type
_entity_poly.pdbx_seq_one_letter_code
_entity_poly.pdbx_strand_id
1 'polypeptide(L)'
;MPVSSHVDDLRSAVHYALETTHAIAVCPFHLDIVVRVGDDAAENHAFARARKLIKCDGTTWEGEALRQEFRRQLGKAADRYCPHCALSGDP
;
A
#
# COMPACT_ATOMS: atom_id res chain seq x y z
N MET A 1 16.83 5.14 -19.74
CA MET A 1 15.60 4.65 -19.06
C MET A 1 15.17 5.73 -18.09
N PRO A 2 13.93 6.24 -18.15
CA PRO A 2 13.53 7.34 -17.29
C PRO A 2 13.35 6.81 -15.86
N VAL A 3 13.93 7.51 -14.88
CA VAL A 3 13.86 7.17 -13.45
C VAL A 3 12.40 7.08 -12.95
N SER A 4 11.46 7.70 -13.68
CA SER A 4 10.03 7.68 -13.38
C SER A 4 9.39 6.29 -13.47
N SER A 5 9.71 5.49 -14.49
CA SER A 5 9.08 4.17 -14.66
C SER A 5 9.42 3.24 -13.50
N HIS A 6 10.66 3.31 -13.02
CA HIS A 6 11.12 2.56 -11.87
C HIS A 6 10.32 2.94 -10.61
N VAL A 7 10.20 4.24 -10.29
CA VAL A 7 9.46 4.69 -9.10
C VAL A 7 7.97 4.30 -9.15
N ASP A 8 7.38 4.33 -10.34
CA ASP A 8 5.99 3.91 -10.55
C ASP A 8 5.82 2.38 -10.39
N ASP A 9 6.81 1.58 -10.80
CA ASP A 9 6.83 0.13 -10.58
C ASP A 9 6.91 -0.22 -9.09
N LEU A 10 7.76 0.47 -8.31
CA LEU A 10 7.86 0.27 -6.85
C LEU A 10 6.55 0.63 -6.16
N ARG A 11 5.97 1.79 -6.49
CA ARG A 11 4.71 2.25 -5.92
C ARG A 11 3.59 1.24 -6.20
N SER A 12 3.49 0.79 -7.44
CA SER A 12 2.46 -0.15 -7.88
C SER A 12 2.64 -1.52 -7.20
N ALA A 13 3.87 -2.02 -7.10
CA ALA A 13 4.17 -3.27 -6.42
C ALA A 13 3.81 -3.24 -4.92
N VAL A 14 4.14 -2.13 -4.24
CA VAL A 14 3.79 -1.93 -2.82
C VAL A 14 2.28 -1.84 -2.64
N HIS A 15 1.60 -1.05 -3.47
CA HIS A 15 0.15 -0.89 -3.39
C HIS A 15 -0.57 -2.23 -3.61
N TYR A 16 -0.19 -2.94 -4.68
CA TYR A 16 -0.71 -4.26 -5.00
C TYR A 16 -0.47 -5.26 -3.86
N ALA A 17 0.72 -5.25 -3.25
CA ALA A 17 1.01 -6.14 -2.13
C ALA A 17 0.16 -5.82 -0.89
N LEU A 18 0.00 -4.54 -0.55
CA LEU A 18 -0.84 -4.10 0.57
C LEU A 18 -2.31 -4.46 0.37
N GLU A 19 -2.84 -4.27 -0.84
CA GLU A 19 -4.23 -4.55 -1.16
C GLU A 19 -4.51 -6.07 -1.16
N THR A 20 -3.64 -6.85 -1.80
CA THR A 20 -3.84 -8.30 -1.93
C THR A 20 -3.62 -9.09 -0.64
N THR A 21 -2.91 -8.54 0.35
CA THR A 21 -2.83 -9.13 1.70
C THR A 21 -3.83 -8.52 2.68
N HIS A 22 -4.72 -7.65 2.20
CA HIS A 22 -5.71 -6.99 3.04
C HIS A 22 -5.10 -6.12 4.16
N ALA A 23 -3.88 -5.61 3.95
CA ALA A 23 -3.30 -4.59 4.82
C ALA A 23 -3.99 -3.24 4.62
N ILE A 24 -4.38 -2.96 3.37
CA ILE A 24 -5.22 -1.82 2.98
C ILE A 24 -6.43 -2.29 2.19
N ALA A 25 -7.45 -1.45 2.13
CA ALA A 25 -8.58 -1.58 1.23
C ALA A 25 -8.98 -0.20 0.69
N VAL A 26 -9.47 -0.15 -0.54
CA VAL A 26 -10.10 1.07 -1.08
C VAL A 26 -11.51 1.18 -0.54
N CYS A 27 -11.94 2.38 -0.14
CA CYS A 27 -13.32 2.60 0.27
C CYS A 27 -14.26 2.38 -0.92
N PRO A 28 -15.32 1.56 -0.80
CA PRO A 28 -16.22 1.26 -1.91
C PRO A 28 -17.05 2.47 -2.37
N PHE A 29 -17.14 3.53 -1.55
CA PHE A 29 -17.88 4.76 -1.85
C PHE A 29 -16.98 5.94 -2.21
N HIS A 30 -15.70 5.89 -1.81
CA HIS A 30 -14.71 6.96 -2.03
C HIS A 30 -13.44 6.31 -2.59
N LEU A 31 -13.41 6.09 -3.91
CA LEU A 31 -12.39 5.29 -4.58
C LEU A 31 -10.97 5.90 -4.50
N ASP A 32 -10.88 7.17 -4.15
CA ASP A 32 -9.64 7.90 -3.88
C ASP A 32 -9.10 7.68 -2.45
N ILE A 33 -9.91 7.07 -1.57
CA ILE A 33 -9.57 6.84 -0.17
C ILE A 33 -9.13 5.39 0.04
N VAL A 34 -7.86 5.26 0.39
CA VAL A 34 -7.28 4.01 0.90
C VAL A 34 -7.42 3.99 2.42
N VAL A 35 -7.88 2.85 2.95
CA VAL A 35 -8.07 2.62 4.39
C VAL A 35 -7.13 1.50 4.84
N ARG A 36 -6.39 1.73 5.92
CA ARG A 36 -5.57 0.73 6.61
C ARG A 36 -6.49 -0.12 7.48
N VAL A 37 -6.77 -1.35 7.03
CA VAL A 37 -7.72 -2.27 7.65
C VAL A 37 -7.05 -3.49 8.27
N GLY A 38 -5.83 -3.84 7.82
CA GLY A 38 -5.09 -4.98 8.34
C GLY A 38 -4.33 -4.67 9.62
N ASP A 39 -3.91 -5.73 10.30
CA ASP A 39 -3.03 -5.67 11.45
C ASP A 39 -1.54 -5.75 11.04
N ASP A 40 -0.65 -5.73 12.04
CA ASP A 40 0.79 -5.85 11.82
C ASP A 40 1.18 -7.14 11.06
N ALA A 41 0.38 -8.21 11.17
CA ALA A 41 0.62 -9.45 10.46
C ALA A 41 0.30 -9.32 8.96
N ALA A 42 -0.81 -8.68 8.62
CA ALA A 42 -1.18 -8.37 7.24
C ALA A 42 -0.13 -7.48 6.57
N GLU A 43 0.41 -6.49 7.29
CA GLU A 43 1.48 -5.61 6.80
C GLU A 43 2.81 -6.32 6.61
N ASN A 44 3.22 -7.15 7.57
CA ASN A 44 4.44 -7.93 7.42
C ASN A 44 4.33 -8.91 6.24
N HIS A 45 3.15 -9.49 6.02
CA HIS A 45 2.88 -10.33 4.86
C HIS A 45 2.94 -9.52 3.54
N ALA A 46 2.34 -8.33 3.49
CA ALA A 46 2.46 -7.42 2.35
C ALA A 46 3.92 -7.07 2.06
N PHE A 47 4.72 -6.77 3.09
CA PHE A 47 6.13 -6.43 2.90
C PHE A 47 6.93 -7.62 2.33
N ALA A 48 6.71 -8.83 2.83
CA ALA A 48 7.33 -10.04 2.29
C ALA A 48 6.90 -10.30 0.82
N ARG A 49 5.63 -10.06 0.50
CA ARG A 49 5.10 -10.19 -0.86
C ARG A 49 5.72 -9.16 -1.82
N ALA A 50 5.77 -7.88 -1.44
CA ALA A 50 6.38 -6.82 -2.22
C ALA A 50 7.87 -7.11 -2.51
N ARG A 51 8.62 -7.56 -1.50
CA ARG A 51 10.02 -8.00 -1.67
C ARG A 51 10.16 -9.11 -2.69
N LYS A 52 9.23 -10.07 -2.70
CA LYS A 52 9.25 -11.19 -3.64
C LYS A 52 8.96 -10.74 -5.07
N LEU A 53 7.94 -9.89 -5.27
CA LEU A 53 7.57 -9.34 -6.58
C LEU A 53 8.75 -8.61 -7.23
N ILE A 54 9.31 -7.66 -6.48
CA ILE A 54 10.43 -6.84 -6.93
C ILE A 54 11.67 -7.68 -7.30
N LYS A 55 11.97 -8.71 -6.49
CA LYS A 55 13.08 -9.63 -6.76
C LYS A 55 12.84 -10.46 -8.03
N CYS A 56 11.60 -10.87 -8.28
CA CYS A 56 11.23 -11.62 -9.48
C CYS A 56 11.32 -10.77 -10.75
N ASP A 57 11.00 -9.48 -10.67
CA ASP A 57 11.05 -8.54 -11.81
C ASP A 57 12.48 -8.11 -12.17
N GLY A 58 13.51 -8.80 -11.66
CA GLY A 58 14.93 -8.51 -11.92
C GLY A 58 15.38 -7.15 -11.39
N THR A 59 14.54 -6.50 -10.58
CA THR A 59 14.73 -5.13 -10.17
C THR A 59 15.37 -5.09 -8.77
N THR A 60 16.61 -4.63 -8.67
CA THR A 60 17.35 -4.61 -7.40
C THR A 60 17.03 -3.32 -6.64
N TRP A 61 15.84 -3.23 -6.05
CA TRP A 61 15.56 -2.11 -5.14
C TRP A 61 16.31 -2.27 -3.84
N GLU A 62 16.87 -1.17 -3.35
CA GLU A 62 17.39 -1.13 -1.98
C GLU A 62 16.23 -1.41 -1.01
N GLY A 63 16.43 -2.34 -0.07
CA GLY A 63 15.40 -2.70 0.90
C GLY A 63 14.90 -1.50 1.72
N GLU A 64 15.69 -0.44 1.79
CA GLU A 64 15.33 0.84 2.38
C GLU A 64 14.34 1.64 1.52
N ALA A 65 14.51 1.69 0.20
CA ALA A 65 13.56 2.33 -0.71
C ALA A 65 12.18 1.65 -0.64
N LEU A 66 12.15 0.32 -0.60
CA LEU A 66 10.92 -0.43 -0.40
C LEU A 66 10.26 -0.10 0.95
N ARG A 67 11.05 -0.10 2.03
CA ARG A 67 10.54 0.20 3.38
C ARG A 67 10.00 1.64 3.47
N GLN A 68 10.66 2.59 2.81
CA GLN A 68 10.24 3.98 2.76
C GLN A 68 8.90 4.12 2.03
N GLU A 69 8.77 3.51 0.86
CA GLU A 69 7.52 3.54 0.08
C GLU A 69 6.37 2.86 0.83
N PHE A 70 6.65 1.73 1.49
CA PHE A 70 5.69 1.01 2.32
C PHE A 70 5.15 1.90 3.46
N ARG A 71 6.04 2.57 4.21
CA ARG A 71 5.66 3.52 5.25
C ARG A 71 4.89 4.72 4.68
N ARG A 72 5.29 5.21 3.50
CA ARG A 72 4.63 6.34 2.84
C ARG A 72 3.18 6.00 2.47
N GLN A 73 2.90 4.81 1.95
CA GLN A 73 1.55 4.41 1.59
C GLN A 73 0.68 4.16 2.82
N LEU A 74 1.20 3.42 3.82
CA LEU A 74 0.48 3.20 5.08
C LEU A 74 0.20 4.50 5.82
N GLY A 75 1.16 5.43 5.87
CA GLY A 75 0.98 6.74 6.51
C GLY A 75 0.04 7.69 5.78
N LYS A 76 -0.30 7.41 4.51
CA LYS A 76 -1.32 8.16 3.76
C LYS A 76 -2.71 7.54 3.85
N ALA A 77 -2.80 6.27 4.21
CA ALA A 77 -4.06 5.58 4.35
C ALA A 77 -4.81 6.11 5.57
N ALA A 78 -6.14 6.17 5.48
CA ALA A 78 -6.97 6.46 6.62
C ALA A 78 -6.93 5.30 7.61
N ASP A 79 -6.85 5.57 8.91
CA ASP A 79 -6.82 4.53 9.93
C ASP A 79 -8.23 3.96 10.17
N ARG A 80 -8.38 2.64 10.01
CA ARG A 80 -9.57 1.82 10.29
C ARG A 80 -10.81 2.11 9.44
N TYR A 81 -11.17 3.37 9.21
CA TYR A 81 -12.39 3.77 8.53
C TYR A 81 -12.15 4.89 7.52
N CYS A 82 -12.99 4.94 6.49
CA CYS A 82 -13.01 6.07 5.56
C CYS A 82 -13.54 7.33 6.28
N PRO A 83 -12.79 8.44 6.29
CA PRO A 83 -13.22 9.67 6.96
C PRO A 83 -14.49 10.27 6.34
N HIS A 84 -14.67 10.15 5.02
CA HIS A 84 -15.88 10.65 4.35
C HIS A 84 -17.13 9.83 4.70
N CYS A 85 -17.01 8.51 4.84
CA CYS A 85 -18.11 7.68 5.34
C CYS A 85 -18.44 8.01 6.80
N ALA A 86 -17.42 8.24 7.64
CA ALA A 86 -17.64 8.61 9.04
C ALA A 86 -18.37 9.95 9.20
N LEU A 87 -18.16 10.89 8.29
CA LEU A 87 -18.87 12.17 8.26
C LEU A 87 -20.31 12.06 7.71
N SER A 88 -20.59 11.02 6.94
CA SER A 88 -21.90 10.78 6.30
C SER A 88 -22.78 9.81 7.10
N GLY A 89 -22.28 9.26 8.19
CA GLY A 89 -23.09 8.50 9.15
C GLY A 89 -23.94 9.47 9.97
N ASP A 90 -25.22 9.56 9.67
CA ASP A 90 -26.22 10.10 10.60
C ASP A 90 -26.17 9.29 11.93
N PRO A 91 -26.32 9.94 13.09
CA PRO A 91 -26.22 9.32 14.43
C PRO A 91 -27.24 8.21 14.69
#